data_AF-A0A3Q8XBI4-F1
#
_entry.id   AF-A0A3Q8XBI4-F1
#
_cell.length_a   1.000
_cell.length_b   1.000
_cell.length_c   1.000
_cell.angle_alpha   90.00
_cell.angle_beta   90.00
_cell.angle_gamma   90.00
#
_symmetry.space_group_name_H-M   'P 1'
#
loop_
_entity.id
_entity.type
_entity.pdbx_description
1 polymer ?
#
loop_
_entity_poly.entity_id
_entity_poly.type
_entity_poly.pdbx_seq_one_letter_code
_entity_poly.pdbx_strand_id
1 'polypeptide(L)'
;MSDKREELRACIDEYRSRGIHFDEVRNLFAAIDIEQPRQWRSVPNIIAHLSEAKLTDLQDKAQAYLESQKKYNDKLIVIYRDLSEDQLVAIDEALTSAKEDNEELEYGYLFDSIENVSDDWGLKFFKFKKTRSVFLKEDINVDQMNDEVKSEFIEFDKVVGIKAKNITCIDAVVIDTEANSVILQLDLVSLLRSSDIDKNLDLFQIMINKIISNKFSNIHALDKKTGVVNLYNCIKNFYDKSEGAITKLSFTTSKGVHHETLKGAATDIRNADYHLGGKAKEGSISPYRVTKKFTFDANSKPQAFLGVRYQYYAKAGSKFLATARIFDIYNYQSYLFIIKKLLENI
;
A
#
# COMPACT_ATOMS: atom_id res chain seq x y z
N MET A 1 -17.77 -27.73 -10.43
CA MET A 1 -18.49 -26.69 -11.22
C MET A 1 -19.08 -25.57 -10.35
N SER A 2 -19.73 -25.89 -9.21
CA SER A 2 -20.10 -24.89 -8.19
C SER A 2 -18.86 -24.16 -7.63
N ASP A 3 -17.77 -24.91 -7.45
CA ASP A 3 -16.52 -24.46 -6.82
C ASP A 3 -15.89 -23.24 -7.50
N LYS A 4 -15.58 -23.30 -8.81
CA LYS A 4 -14.95 -22.18 -9.53
C LYS A 4 -15.73 -20.87 -9.49
N ARG A 5 -17.06 -20.93 -9.55
CA ARG A 5 -17.90 -19.73 -9.47
C ARG A 5 -17.86 -19.13 -8.07
N GLU A 6 -17.81 -19.99 -7.04
CA GLU A 6 -17.65 -19.58 -5.65
C GLU A 6 -16.26 -19.00 -5.38
N GLU A 7 -15.20 -19.64 -5.88
CA GLU A 7 -13.82 -19.14 -5.83
C GLU A 7 -13.69 -17.77 -6.49
N LEU A 8 -14.23 -17.58 -7.70
CA LEU A 8 -14.21 -16.28 -8.38
C LEU A 8 -15.00 -15.22 -7.59
N ARG A 9 -16.16 -15.59 -7.02
CA ARG A 9 -16.93 -14.67 -6.17
C ARG A 9 -16.12 -14.27 -4.94
N ALA A 10 -15.50 -15.21 -4.25
CA ALA A 10 -14.64 -14.94 -3.10
C ALA A 10 -13.46 -14.04 -3.48
N CYS A 11 -12.82 -14.29 -4.62
CA CYS A 11 -11.75 -13.45 -5.17
C CYS A 11 -12.23 -12.00 -5.37
N ILE A 12 -13.38 -11.78 -6.04
CA ILE A 12 -13.91 -10.42 -6.26
C ILE A 12 -14.41 -9.77 -4.95
N ASP A 13 -14.96 -10.54 -4.02
CA ASP A 13 -15.32 -10.02 -2.70
C ASP A 13 -14.09 -9.57 -1.90
N GLU A 14 -12.94 -10.24 -2.10
CA GLU A 14 -11.67 -9.81 -1.54
C GLU A 14 -11.26 -8.44 -2.10
N TYR A 15 -11.49 -8.15 -3.39
CA TYR A 15 -11.18 -6.85 -3.99
C TYR A 15 -11.90 -5.73 -3.26
N ARG A 16 -13.21 -5.92 -3.04
CA ARG A 16 -14.02 -4.96 -2.30
C ARG A 16 -13.49 -4.76 -0.89
N SER A 17 -13.06 -5.84 -0.23
CA SER A 17 -12.48 -5.73 1.11
C SER A 17 -11.19 -4.92 1.12
N ARG A 18 -10.33 -5.11 0.11
CA ARG A 18 -9.04 -4.43 -0.06
C ARG A 18 -9.18 -2.97 -0.54
N GLY A 19 -10.40 -2.47 -0.71
CA GLY A 19 -10.65 -1.10 -1.16
C GLY A 19 -10.35 -0.86 -2.63
N ILE A 20 -10.26 -1.93 -3.44
CA ILE A 20 -10.07 -1.81 -4.89
C ILE A 20 -11.30 -1.13 -5.50
N HIS A 21 -11.06 -0.12 -6.35
CA HIS A 21 -12.13 0.64 -6.97
C HIS A 21 -12.98 -0.25 -7.88
N PHE A 22 -14.29 -0.04 -7.90
CA PHE A 22 -15.19 -0.87 -8.68
C PHE A 22 -14.92 -0.81 -10.20
N ASP A 23 -14.35 0.30 -10.69
CA ASP A 23 -13.93 0.42 -12.09
C ASP A 23 -12.84 -0.61 -12.47
N GLU A 24 -11.98 -1.02 -11.53
CA GLU A 24 -11.02 -2.09 -11.80
C GLU A 24 -11.71 -3.43 -12.06
N VAL A 25 -12.79 -3.72 -11.32
CA VAL A 25 -13.63 -4.90 -11.56
C VAL A 25 -14.31 -4.79 -12.93
N ARG A 26 -14.81 -3.60 -13.30
CA ARG A 26 -15.39 -3.40 -14.64
C ARG A 26 -14.37 -3.59 -15.75
N ASN A 27 -13.13 -3.13 -15.56
CA ASN A 27 -12.03 -3.30 -16.51
C ASN A 27 -11.68 -4.77 -16.70
N LEU A 28 -11.69 -5.59 -15.63
CA LEU A 28 -11.47 -7.03 -15.73
C LEU A 28 -12.56 -7.72 -16.58
N PHE A 29 -13.83 -7.36 -16.38
CA PHE A 29 -14.94 -7.91 -17.16
C PHE A 29 -14.85 -7.44 -18.63
N ALA A 30 -14.53 -6.17 -18.86
CA ALA A 30 -14.32 -5.64 -20.21
C ALA A 30 -13.17 -6.35 -20.95
N ALA A 31 -12.08 -6.68 -20.25
CA ALA A 31 -10.89 -7.32 -20.83
C ALA A 31 -11.13 -8.74 -21.37
N ILE A 32 -12.28 -9.35 -21.04
CA ILE A 32 -12.70 -10.65 -21.57
C ILE A 32 -13.99 -10.56 -22.38
N ASP A 33 -14.41 -9.36 -22.78
CA ASP A 33 -15.56 -9.12 -23.65
C ASP A 33 -16.87 -9.71 -23.08
N ILE A 34 -17.19 -9.39 -21.82
CA ILE A 34 -18.46 -9.74 -21.16
C ILE A 34 -19.20 -8.50 -20.64
N GLU A 35 -20.48 -8.67 -20.28
CA GLU A 35 -21.28 -7.62 -19.66
C GLU A 35 -20.58 -7.04 -18.42
N GLN A 36 -20.37 -5.72 -18.42
CA GLN A 36 -19.76 -5.05 -17.27
C GLN A 36 -20.77 -4.89 -16.13
N PRO A 37 -20.40 -5.26 -14.90
CA PRO A 37 -21.26 -5.06 -13.75
C PRO A 37 -21.43 -3.56 -13.50
N ARG A 38 -22.66 -3.13 -13.19
CA ARG A 38 -22.96 -1.72 -12.88
C ARG A 38 -22.69 -1.36 -11.42
N GLN A 39 -22.66 -2.36 -10.55
CA GLN A 39 -22.52 -2.23 -9.10
C GLN A 39 -22.06 -3.56 -8.50
N TRP A 40 -21.46 -3.54 -7.31
CA TRP A 40 -21.00 -4.77 -6.64
C TRP A 40 -22.08 -5.86 -6.56
N ARG A 41 -23.33 -5.48 -6.25
CA ARG A 41 -24.45 -6.44 -6.15
C ARG A 41 -24.85 -7.13 -7.45
N SER A 42 -24.44 -6.62 -8.62
CA SER A 42 -24.73 -7.29 -9.91
C SER A 42 -23.69 -8.34 -10.29
N VAL A 43 -22.51 -8.33 -9.67
CA VAL A 43 -21.41 -9.25 -9.99
C VAL A 43 -21.82 -10.73 -9.87
N PRO A 44 -22.47 -11.19 -8.77
CA PRO A 44 -22.81 -12.61 -8.63
C PRO A 44 -23.75 -13.12 -9.71
N ASN A 45 -24.68 -12.28 -10.19
CA ASN A 45 -25.62 -12.62 -11.25
C ASN A 45 -24.92 -12.78 -12.59
N ILE A 46 -23.98 -11.89 -12.93
CA ILE A 46 -23.23 -12.01 -14.19
C ILE A 46 -22.39 -13.29 -14.18
N ILE A 47 -21.65 -13.55 -13.09
CA ILE A 47 -20.83 -14.77 -12.93
C ILE A 47 -21.67 -16.05 -13.08
N ALA A 48 -22.92 -16.05 -12.58
CA ALA A 48 -23.80 -17.22 -12.66
C ALA A 48 -24.13 -17.64 -14.11
N HIS A 49 -24.12 -16.69 -15.05
CA HIS A 49 -24.49 -16.93 -16.45
C HIS A 49 -23.29 -17.02 -17.40
N LEU A 50 -22.06 -16.98 -16.88
CA LEU A 50 -20.86 -17.13 -17.72
C LEU A 50 -20.70 -18.57 -18.21
N SER A 51 -20.31 -18.70 -19.48
CA SER A 51 -19.77 -19.95 -20.04
C SER A 51 -18.49 -20.37 -19.30
N GLU A 52 -18.18 -21.68 -19.28
CA GLU A 52 -17.00 -22.20 -18.58
C GLU A 52 -15.67 -21.61 -19.07
N ALA A 53 -15.55 -21.32 -20.37
CA ALA A 53 -14.37 -20.68 -20.94
C ALA A 53 -14.17 -19.27 -20.37
N LYS A 54 -15.22 -18.44 -20.45
CA LYS A 54 -15.19 -17.06 -19.90
C LYS A 54 -15.02 -17.03 -18.38
N LEU A 55 -15.58 -18.01 -17.67
CA LEU A 55 -15.42 -18.15 -16.23
C LEU A 55 -13.94 -18.39 -15.87
N THR A 56 -13.28 -19.29 -16.60
CA THR A 56 -11.85 -19.61 -16.38
C THR A 56 -10.98 -18.41 -16.72
N ASP A 57 -11.19 -17.76 -17.87
CA ASP A 57 -10.43 -16.56 -18.25
C ASP A 57 -10.56 -15.43 -17.21
N LEU A 58 -11.79 -15.22 -16.69
CA LEU A 58 -12.05 -14.22 -15.66
C LEU A 58 -11.35 -14.59 -14.34
N GLN A 59 -11.43 -15.85 -13.94
CA GLN A 59 -10.81 -16.37 -12.73
C GLN A 59 -9.30 -16.18 -12.75
N ASP A 60 -8.64 -16.54 -13.85
CA ASP A 60 -7.19 -16.43 -13.98
C ASP A 60 -6.74 -14.96 -13.92
N LYS A 61 -7.43 -14.07 -14.66
CA LYS A 61 -7.14 -12.63 -14.63
C LYS A 61 -7.41 -12.02 -13.26
N ALA A 62 -8.52 -12.40 -12.62
CA ALA A 62 -8.87 -11.90 -11.30
C ALA A 62 -7.86 -12.37 -10.24
N GLN A 63 -7.46 -13.63 -10.27
CA GLN A 63 -6.48 -14.15 -9.32
C GLN A 63 -5.11 -13.50 -9.53
N ALA A 64 -4.65 -13.39 -10.78
CA ALA A 64 -3.37 -12.75 -11.09
C ALA A 64 -3.33 -11.28 -10.64
N TYR A 65 -4.42 -10.53 -10.87
CA TYR A 65 -4.52 -9.14 -10.41
C TYR A 65 -4.55 -9.05 -8.89
N LEU A 66 -5.29 -9.93 -8.20
CA LEU A 66 -5.34 -9.95 -6.74
C LEU A 66 -3.98 -10.25 -6.11
N GLU A 67 -3.25 -11.24 -6.63
CA GLU A 67 -1.92 -11.58 -6.14
C GLU A 67 -0.92 -10.44 -6.38
N SER A 68 -1.02 -9.76 -7.53
CA SER A 68 -0.25 -8.54 -7.78
C SER A 68 -0.56 -7.43 -6.76
N GLN A 69 -1.85 -7.21 -6.46
CA GLN A 69 -2.29 -6.25 -5.44
C GLN A 69 -1.75 -6.60 -4.05
N LYS A 70 -1.85 -7.88 -3.66
CA LYS A 70 -1.33 -8.39 -2.38
C LYS A 70 0.18 -8.27 -2.29
N LYS A 71 0.90 -8.34 -3.40
CA LYS A 71 2.37 -8.33 -3.39
C LYS A 71 2.96 -6.92 -3.44
N TYR A 72 2.43 -6.05 -4.29
CA TYR A 72 3.11 -4.79 -4.62
C TYR A 72 2.34 -3.53 -4.22
N ASN A 73 1.01 -3.60 -4.17
CA ASN A 73 0.19 -2.41 -4.00
C ASN A 73 -0.10 -2.08 -2.54
N ASP A 74 -0.30 -0.79 -2.27
CA ASP A 74 -0.66 -0.22 -0.98
C ASP A 74 0.20 -0.70 0.20
N LYS A 75 1.52 -0.64 0.01
CA LYS A 75 2.49 -1.07 1.02
C LYS A 75 3.02 0.12 1.81
N LEU A 76 3.10 -0.01 3.12
CA LEU A 76 4.06 0.77 3.91
C LEU A 76 5.37 0.03 3.94
N ILE A 77 6.47 0.69 3.60
CA ILE A 77 7.78 0.06 3.55
C ILE A 77 8.76 0.71 4.53
N VAL A 78 9.66 -0.11 5.06
CA VAL A 78 10.89 0.31 5.75
C VAL A 78 12.05 -0.39 5.05
N ILE A 79 13.07 0.38 4.66
CA ILE A 79 14.22 -0.14 3.91
C ILE A 79 15.44 -0.15 4.84
N TYR A 80 16.07 -1.32 4.95
CA TYR A 80 17.36 -1.53 5.59
C TYR A 80 18.40 -1.71 4.49
N ARG A 81 19.52 -0.99 4.55
CA ARG A 81 20.59 -1.05 3.54
C ARG A 81 21.94 -1.29 4.17
N ASP A 82 22.90 -1.57 3.29
CA ASP A 82 24.31 -1.78 3.61
C ASP A 82 24.50 -2.97 4.57
N LEU A 83 23.63 -3.97 4.44
CA LEU A 83 23.71 -5.23 5.17
C LEU A 83 24.84 -6.07 4.59
N SER A 84 25.62 -6.74 5.44
CA SER A 84 26.64 -7.66 4.96
C SER A 84 26.02 -8.91 4.35
N GLU A 85 26.76 -9.60 3.48
CA GLU A 85 26.34 -10.89 2.92
C GLU A 85 25.97 -11.89 4.03
N ASP A 86 26.80 -12.01 5.06
CA ASP A 86 26.53 -12.84 6.24
C ASP A 86 25.21 -12.48 6.94
N GLN A 87 24.87 -11.19 7.02
CA GLN A 87 23.59 -10.76 7.59
C GLN A 87 22.41 -11.16 6.72
N LEU A 88 22.52 -10.99 5.40
CA LEU A 88 21.46 -11.38 4.47
C LEU A 88 21.22 -12.89 4.50
N VAL A 89 22.30 -13.69 4.50
CA VAL A 89 22.24 -15.16 4.60
C VAL A 89 21.58 -15.57 5.92
N ALA A 90 21.99 -15.00 7.05
CA ALA A 90 21.39 -15.31 8.35
C ALA A 90 19.89 -14.99 8.40
N ILE A 91 19.47 -13.85 7.84
CA ILE A 91 18.06 -13.46 7.77
C ILE A 91 17.29 -14.44 6.87
N ASP A 92 17.82 -14.75 5.68
CA ASP A 92 17.22 -15.70 4.76
C ASP A 92 17.02 -17.09 5.39
N GLU A 93 18.06 -17.61 6.05
CA GLU A 93 18.04 -18.91 6.70
C GLU A 93 17.10 -18.94 7.90
N ALA A 94 16.97 -17.85 8.66
CA ALA A 94 16.04 -17.76 9.76
C ALA A 94 14.59 -17.77 9.28
N LEU A 95 14.28 -16.95 8.26
CA LEU A 95 12.94 -16.87 7.69
C LEU A 95 12.55 -18.14 6.95
N THR A 96 13.50 -18.79 6.28
CA THR A 96 13.27 -20.08 5.60
C THR A 96 13.00 -21.19 6.61
N SER A 97 13.69 -21.19 7.76
CA SER A 97 13.43 -22.15 8.84
C SER A 97 12.13 -21.89 9.58
N ALA A 98 11.60 -20.66 9.59
CA ALA A 98 10.29 -20.37 10.16
C ALA A 98 9.10 -20.94 9.37
N LYS A 99 9.37 -21.68 8.29
CA LYS A 99 8.36 -22.29 7.39
C LYS A 99 7.59 -23.48 8.01
N GLU A 100 7.62 -23.70 9.31
CA GLU A 100 7.09 -24.94 9.90
C GLU A 100 5.58 -24.84 10.27
N ASP A 101 4.80 -25.78 9.72
CA ASP A 101 3.44 -26.23 10.06
C ASP A 101 2.35 -25.23 10.46
N ASN A 102 2.02 -24.24 9.63
CA ASN A 102 0.83 -23.36 9.84
C ASN A 102 0.72 -22.79 11.28
N GLU A 103 1.81 -22.78 12.05
CA GLU A 103 1.77 -22.42 13.45
C GLU A 103 1.66 -20.91 13.56
N GLU A 104 0.88 -20.48 14.55
CA GLU A 104 0.72 -19.07 14.84
C GLU A 104 2.04 -18.50 15.39
N LEU A 105 2.66 -17.63 14.59
CA LEU A 105 3.79 -16.81 15.01
C LEU A 105 3.31 -15.72 15.98
N GLU A 106 4.26 -15.06 16.63
CA GLU A 106 3.94 -13.98 17.57
C GLU A 106 2.98 -12.94 16.99
N TYR A 107 2.14 -12.41 17.86
CA TYR A 107 1.12 -11.41 17.52
C TYR A 107 0.14 -11.87 16.45
N GLY A 108 -0.05 -13.18 16.27
CA GLY A 108 -1.01 -13.79 15.38
C GLY A 108 -0.72 -13.61 13.91
N TYR A 109 0.57 -13.64 13.55
CA TYR A 109 1.00 -13.81 12.18
C TYR A 109 1.04 -15.29 11.82
N LEU A 110 0.80 -15.61 10.55
CA LEU A 110 1.02 -16.95 10.00
C LEU A 110 2.00 -16.82 8.85
N PHE A 111 2.96 -17.74 8.77
CA PHE A 111 3.78 -17.85 7.56
C PHE A 111 2.88 -18.23 6.38
N ASP A 112 2.99 -17.51 5.26
CA ASP A 112 2.21 -17.80 4.05
C ASP A 112 3.02 -18.56 3.02
N SER A 113 4.04 -17.90 2.48
CA SER A 113 4.76 -18.39 1.31
C SER A 113 6.11 -17.72 1.15
N ILE A 114 6.99 -18.40 0.42
CA ILE A 114 8.24 -17.86 -0.11
C ILE A 114 8.08 -17.75 -1.61
N GLU A 115 8.41 -16.59 -2.17
CA GLU A 115 8.37 -16.38 -3.61
C GLU A 115 9.67 -15.75 -4.09
N ASN A 116 10.36 -16.44 -5.00
CA ASN A 116 11.50 -15.89 -5.74
C ASN A 116 10.94 -15.20 -6.99
N VAL A 117 11.23 -13.91 -7.17
CA VAL A 117 10.67 -13.16 -8.31
C VAL A 117 11.45 -13.42 -9.60
N SER A 118 12.72 -13.81 -9.47
CA SER A 118 13.54 -14.34 -10.56
C SER A 118 14.83 -14.93 -9.99
N ASP A 119 15.25 -16.08 -10.52
CA ASP A 119 16.51 -16.73 -10.14
C ASP A 119 17.74 -15.86 -10.42
N ASP A 120 17.64 -14.94 -11.39
CA ASP A 120 18.75 -14.08 -11.83
C ASP A 120 18.96 -12.80 -10.99
N TRP A 121 17.96 -12.35 -10.20
CA TRP A 121 17.96 -10.99 -9.59
C TRP A 121 17.95 -10.96 -8.05
N GLY A 122 18.09 -12.11 -7.38
CA GLY A 122 18.32 -12.14 -5.94
C GLY A 122 17.18 -11.62 -5.04
N LEU A 123 15.97 -11.42 -5.58
CA LEU A 123 14.81 -10.92 -4.85
C LEU A 123 13.88 -12.03 -4.38
N LYS A 124 13.77 -12.13 -3.05
CA LYS A 124 12.98 -13.16 -2.36
C LYS A 124 12.00 -12.53 -1.39
N PHE A 125 10.73 -12.90 -1.55
CA PHE A 125 9.62 -12.44 -0.71
C PHE A 125 9.28 -13.53 0.30
N PHE A 126 9.34 -13.19 1.58
CA PHE A 126 8.79 -13.99 2.67
C PHE A 126 7.48 -13.34 3.11
N LYS A 127 6.36 -13.99 2.79
CA LYS A 127 5.01 -13.45 3.03
C LYS A 127 4.42 -13.99 4.33
N PHE A 128 3.72 -13.12 5.04
CA PHE A 128 3.07 -13.43 6.30
C PHE A 128 1.61 -12.97 6.28
N LYS A 129 0.68 -13.84 6.64
CA LYS A 129 -0.73 -13.49 6.80
C LYS A 129 -0.97 -12.87 8.16
N LYS A 130 -1.76 -11.79 8.18
CA LYS A 130 -2.30 -11.21 9.41
C LYS A 130 -3.73 -10.78 9.22
N THR A 131 -4.63 -11.26 10.07
CA THR A 131 -5.99 -10.71 10.12
C THR A 131 -5.98 -9.41 10.91
N ARG A 132 -6.39 -8.31 10.27
CA ARG A 132 -6.54 -6.99 10.89
C ARG A 132 -7.99 -6.54 10.89
N SER A 133 -8.42 -5.92 11.98
CA SER A 133 -9.72 -5.25 12.02
C SER A 133 -9.58 -3.84 11.45
N VAL A 134 -10.30 -3.55 10.37
CA VAL A 134 -10.38 -2.23 9.75
C VAL A 134 -11.80 -1.68 9.84
N PHE A 135 -11.94 -0.37 9.73
CA PHE A 135 -13.23 0.31 9.76
C PHE A 135 -13.54 0.87 8.39
N LEU A 136 -14.52 0.27 7.71
CA LEU A 136 -14.98 0.71 6.40
C LEU A 136 -16.13 1.69 6.59
N LYS A 137 -16.08 2.80 5.84
CA LYS A 137 -17.16 3.77 5.74
C LYS A 137 -17.98 3.42 4.51
N GLU A 138 -19.28 3.23 4.68
CA GLU A 138 -20.21 2.99 3.58
C GLU A 138 -21.32 4.04 3.61
N ASP A 139 -21.61 4.60 2.43
CA ASP A 139 -22.72 5.54 2.28
C ASP A 139 -24.02 4.77 2.38
N ILE A 140 -24.90 5.21 3.29
CA ILE A 140 -26.22 4.62 3.47
C ILE A 140 -27.19 5.40 2.60
N ASN A 141 -27.78 4.72 1.61
CA ASN A 141 -28.82 5.31 0.79
C ASN A 141 -30.15 5.31 1.54
N VAL A 142 -30.43 6.42 2.22
CA VAL A 142 -31.67 6.63 2.98
C VAL A 142 -32.90 6.62 2.07
N ASP A 143 -32.76 6.97 0.77
CA ASP A 143 -33.88 6.96 -0.18
C ASP A 143 -34.48 5.56 -0.41
N GLN A 144 -33.73 4.51 -0.06
CA GLN A 144 -34.16 3.12 -0.15
C GLN A 144 -34.87 2.61 1.13
N MET A 145 -34.98 3.43 2.17
CA MET A 145 -35.64 3.09 3.43
C MET A 145 -37.14 3.42 3.39
N ASN A 146 -37.88 3.00 4.43
CA ASN A 146 -39.28 3.39 4.58
C ASN A 146 -39.40 4.87 5.01
N ASP A 147 -40.60 5.45 4.86
CA ASP A 147 -40.82 6.89 5.06
C ASP A 147 -40.62 7.33 6.53
N GLU A 148 -40.90 6.43 7.47
CA GLU A 148 -40.67 6.64 8.91
C GLU A 148 -39.18 6.88 9.18
N VAL A 149 -38.31 5.96 8.75
CA VAL A 149 -36.85 6.09 8.95
C VAL A 149 -36.28 7.24 8.13
N LYS A 150 -36.78 7.49 6.92
CA LYS A 150 -36.36 8.65 6.10
C LYS A 150 -36.59 9.97 6.84
N SER A 151 -37.72 10.11 7.53
CA SER A 151 -38.06 11.33 8.25
C SER A 151 -37.09 11.64 9.40
N GLU A 152 -36.51 10.61 10.02
CA GLU A 152 -35.51 10.78 11.09
C GLU A 152 -34.17 11.32 10.58
N PHE A 153 -33.86 11.11 9.30
CA PHE A 153 -32.58 11.52 8.69
C PHE A 153 -32.70 12.75 7.77
N ILE A 154 -33.86 13.41 7.72
CA ILE A 154 -34.15 14.50 6.77
C ILE A 154 -33.24 15.73 6.91
N GLU A 155 -32.67 15.95 8.10
CA GLU A 155 -31.76 17.07 8.38
C GLU A 155 -30.30 16.80 7.96
N PHE A 156 -29.97 15.56 7.59
CA PHE A 156 -28.61 15.18 7.21
C PHE A 156 -28.45 15.16 5.69
N ASP A 157 -27.47 15.90 5.18
CA ASP A 157 -27.09 15.84 3.76
C ASP A 157 -26.60 14.43 3.36
N LYS A 158 -26.05 13.68 4.32
CA LYS A 158 -25.43 12.38 4.10
C LYS A 158 -25.39 11.53 5.35
N VAL A 159 -25.82 10.27 5.24
CA VAL A 159 -25.68 9.26 6.29
C VAL A 159 -24.57 8.28 5.92
N VAL A 160 -23.63 8.06 6.84
CA VAL A 160 -22.49 7.16 6.65
C VAL A 160 -22.46 6.13 7.77
N GLY A 161 -22.53 4.86 7.39
CA GLY A 161 -22.30 3.74 8.29
C GLY A 161 -20.81 3.46 8.45
N ILE A 162 -20.39 3.11 9.67
CA ILE A 162 -19.04 2.61 9.94
C ILE A 162 -19.14 1.14 10.34
N LYS A 163 -18.54 0.26 9.54
CA LYS A 163 -18.53 -1.18 9.81
C LYS A 163 -17.13 -1.67 10.08
N ALA A 164 -16.94 -2.36 11.21
CA ALA A 164 -15.72 -3.12 11.46
C ALA A 164 -15.70 -4.37 10.56
N LYS A 165 -14.60 -4.60 9.85
CA LYS A 165 -14.38 -5.79 9.03
C LYS A 165 -12.99 -6.34 9.32
N ASN A 166 -12.91 -7.65 9.46
CA ASN A 166 -11.64 -8.35 9.51
C ASN A 166 -11.16 -8.59 8.07
N ILE A 167 -9.94 -8.19 7.79
CA ILE A 167 -9.30 -8.35 6.48
C ILE A 167 -7.99 -9.10 6.66
N THR A 168 -7.78 -10.09 5.82
CA THR A 168 -6.49 -10.77 5.70
C THR A 168 -5.52 -9.87 4.94
N CYS A 169 -4.46 -9.48 5.63
CA CYS A 169 -3.36 -8.69 5.11
C CYS A 169 -2.16 -9.60 4.84
N ILE A 170 -1.40 -9.29 3.78
CA ILE A 170 -0.19 -10.01 3.39
C ILE A 170 1.03 -9.09 3.54
N ASP A 171 1.62 -9.12 4.73
CA ASP A 171 2.87 -8.43 5.01
C ASP A 171 4.05 -9.24 4.46
N ALA A 172 5.19 -8.58 4.24
CA ALA A 172 6.34 -9.27 3.70
C ALA A 172 7.68 -8.76 4.24
N VAL A 173 8.64 -9.67 4.31
CA VAL A 173 10.06 -9.33 4.30
C VAL A 173 10.59 -9.61 2.91
N VAL A 174 11.20 -8.62 2.29
CA VAL A 174 11.82 -8.75 0.98
C VAL A 174 13.33 -8.67 1.15
N ILE A 175 14.03 -9.72 0.77
CA ILE A 175 15.50 -9.73 0.69
C ILE A 175 15.87 -9.39 -0.75
N ASP A 176 16.75 -8.41 -0.90
CA ASP A 176 17.34 -8.01 -2.18
C ASP A 176 18.86 -8.10 -2.04
N THR A 177 19.42 -9.20 -2.55
CA THR A 177 20.86 -9.47 -2.44
C THR A 177 21.69 -8.63 -3.41
N GLU A 178 21.11 -8.12 -4.50
CA GLU A 178 21.83 -7.21 -5.40
C GLU A 178 22.04 -5.82 -4.76
N ALA A 179 21.00 -5.32 -4.09
CA ALA A 179 21.04 -4.02 -3.41
C ALA A 179 21.58 -4.09 -1.98
N ASN A 180 21.97 -5.28 -1.49
CA ASN A 180 22.35 -5.56 -0.11
C ASN A 180 21.35 -4.97 0.90
N SER A 181 20.07 -5.28 0.68
CA SER A 181 18.98 -4.62 1.40
C SER A 181 17.89 -5.58 1.84
N VAL A 182 17.20 -5.20 2.91
CA VAL A 182 15.98 -5.86 3.39
C VAL A 182 14.86 -4.83 3.48
N ILE A 183 13.69 -5.17 2.97
CA ILE A 183 12.51 -4.29 2.97
C ILE A 183 11.42 -4.96 3.78
N LEU A 184 10.99 -4.33 4.87
CA LEU A 184 9.78 -4.72 5.58
C LEU A 184 8.59 -4.04 4.91
N GLN A 185 7.51 -4.80 4.67
CA GLN A 185 6.29 -4.32 4.03
C GLN A 185 5.07 -4.62 4.88
N LEU A 186 4.29 -3.60 5.23
CA LEU A 186 2.93 -3.77 5.73
C LEU A 186 1.91 -3.59 4.61
N ASP A 187 0.96 -4.51 4.54
CA ASP A 187 -0.15 -4.48 3.59
C ASP A 187 -1.28 -3.54 4.01
N LEU A 188 -2.01 -3.01 3.01
CA LEU A 188 -3.25 -2.26 3.16
C LEU A 188 -3.16 -1.09 4.14
N VAL A 189 -2.02 -0.39 4.15
CA VAL A 189 -1.81 0.71 5.11
C VAL A 189 -2.85 1.83 4.94
N SER A 190 -3.47 1.96 3.76
CA SER A 190 -4.54 2.93 3.52
C SER A 190 -5.81 2.69 4.32
N LEU A 191 -6.04 1.44 4.74
CA LEU A 191 -7.21 1.04 5.53
C LEU A 191 -6.94 1.12 7.04
N LEU A 192 -5.68 1.28 7.44
CA LEU A 192 -5.29 1.41 8.84
C LEU A 192 -5.47 2.85 9.33
N ARG A 193 -5.87 3.00 10.59
CA ARG A 193 -5.87 4.31 11.26
C ARG A 193 -4.42 4.73 11.49
N SER A 194 -4.15 6.03 11.42
CA SER A 194 -2.81 6.58 11.65
C SER A 194 -2.21 6.25 13.03
N SER A 195 -3.04 5.89 14.02
CA SER A 195 -2.59 5.41 15.34
C SER A 195 -2.09 3.96 15.31
N ASP A 196 -2.58 3.17 14.37
CA ASP A 196 -2.39 1.72 14.33
C ASP A 196 -1.23 1.34 13.40
N ILE A 197 -0.84 2.24 12.49
CA ILE A 197 0.26 2.02 11.55
C ILE A 197 1.56 1.72 12.30
N ASP A 198 2.01 2.63 13.17
CA ASP A 198 3.27 2.49 13.90
C ASP A 198 3.24 1.23 14.79
N LYS A 199 2.10 0.95 15.43
CA LYS A 199 1.91 -0.27 16.23
C LYS A 199 2.04 -1.54 15.39
N ASN A 200 1.38 -1.61 14.23
CA ASN A 200 1.45 -2.81 13.38
C ASN A 200 2.87 -3.03 12.84
N LEU A 201 3.57 -1.96 12.50
CA LEU A 201 4.95 -2.03 12.03
C LEU A 201 5.87 -2.53 13.13
N ASP A 202 5.71 -1.99 14.34
CA ASP A 202 6.47 -2.40 15.51
C ASP A 202 6.26 -3.89 15.82
N LEU A 203 5.01 -4.36 15.83
CA LEU A 203 4.70 -5.76 16.07
C LEU A 203 5.27 -6.68 14.98
N PHE A 204 5.18 -6.27 13.72
CA PHE A 204 5.76 -7.02 12.61
C PHE A 204 7.29 -7.13 12.75
N GLN A 205 7.97 -6.01 13.03
CA GLN A 205 9.41 -5.99 13.23
C GLN A 205 9.86 -6.82 14.44
N ILE A 206 9.13 -6.76 15.56
CA ILE A 206 9.44 -7.61 16.73
C ILE A 206 9.34 -9.09 16.37
N MET A 207 8.28 -9.48 15.67
CA MET A 207 8.08 -10.86 15.21
C MET A 207 9.24 -11.32 14.31
N ILE A 208 9.64 -10.52 13.32
CA ILE A 208 10.78 -10.83 12.43
C ILE A 208 12.08 -10.94 13.22
N ASN A 209 12.35 -9.99 14.12
CA ASN A 209 13.57 -10.03 14.94
C ASN A 209 13.60 -11.24 15.86
N LYS A 210 12.44 -11.70 16.37
CA LYS A 210 12.36 -12.93 17.16
C LYS A 210 12.69 -14.17 16.32
N ILE A 211 12.19 -14.25 15.08
CA ILE A 211 12.55 -15.33 14.16
C ILE A 211 14.08 -15.38 13.96
N ILE A 212 14.69 -14.22 13.69
CA ILE A 212 16.14 -14.11 13.52
C ILE A 212 16.89 -14.49 14.80
N SER A 213 16.48 -13.94 15.95
CA SER A 213 17.20 -14.11 17.22
C SER A 213 17.12 -15.52 17.77
N ASN A 214 16.04 -16.25 17.51
CA ASN A 214 15.90 -17.66 17.90
C ASN A 214 16.96 -18.55 17.26
N LYS A 215 17.45 -18.20 16.06
CA LYS A 215 18.43 -19.00 15.32
C LYS A 215 19.85 -18.44 15.39
N PHE A 216 20.00 -17.12 15.30
CA PHE A 216 21.31 -16.47 15.15
C PHE A 216 21.62 -15.40 16.22
N SER A 217 20.87 -15.37 17.33
CA SER A 217 20.94 -14.31 18.35
C SER A 217 20.64 -12.90 17.81
N ASN A 218 20.72 -11.87 18.66
CA ASN A 218 20.35 -10.50 18.28
C ASN A 218 21.35 -9.79 17.35
N ILE A 219 22.44 -10.45 16.95
CA ILE A 219 23.50 -9.86 16.11
C ILE A 219 22.98 -9.47 14.72
N HIS A 220 22.01 -10.22 14.19
CA HIS A 220 21.43 -9.99 12.86
C HIS A 220 20.04 -9.33 12.93
N ALA A 221 19.61 -8.85 14.10
CA ALA A 221 18.32 -8.21 14.26
C ALA A 221 18.25 -6.88 13.50
N LEU A 222 17.10 -6.62 12.88
CA LEU A 222 16.79 -5.37 12.19
C LEU A 222 16.44 -4.31 13.24
N ASP A 223 17.39 -3.43 13.56
CA ASP A 223 17.21 -2.35 14.54
C ASP A 223 16.50 -1.12 13.95
N LYS A 224 15.70 -0.42 14.75
CA LYS A 224 14.90 0.74 14.27
C LYS A 224 15.72 1.97 13.88
N LYS A 225 17.02 2.02 14.22
CA LYS A 225 17.89 3.18 13.99
C LYS A 225 19.11 2.85 13.15
N THR A 226 19.61 1.62 13.24
CA THR A 226 20.84 1.19 12.58
C THR A 226 20.51 0.50 11.26
N GLY A 227 21.12 0.95 10.16
CA GLY A 227 20.89 0.39 8.81
C GLY A 227 19.57 0.82 8.15
N VAL A 228 18.65 1.45 8.88
CA VAL A 228 17.39 1.99 8.32
C VAL A 228 17.66 3.24 7.49
N VAL A 229 17.15 3.27 6.26
CA VAL A 229 17.22 4.43 5.37
C VAL A 229 16.39 5.58 5.91
N ASN A 230 17.00 6.76 6.07
CA ASN A 230 16.29 7.99 6.42
C ASN A 230 15.71 8.67 5.18
N LEU A 231 14.40 8.57 4.99
CA LEU A 231 13.67 9.13 3.85
C LEU A 231 13.24 10.59 4.04
N TYR A 232 13.69 11.26 5.10
CA TYR A 232 13.19 12.61 5.41
C TYR A 232 13.53 13.63 4.31
N ASN A 233 14.75 13.59 3.78
CA ASN A 233 15.18 14.47 2.69
C ASN A 233 14.45 14.16 1.38
N CYS A 234 13.97 12.92 1.19
CA CYS A 234 13.19 12.55 0.03
C CYS A 234 11.94 13.42 -0.13
N ILE A 235 11.37 13.95 0.96
CA ILE A 235 10.19 14.84 0.90
C ILE A 235 10.48 16.07 0.03
N LYS A 236 11.60 16.75 0.30
CA LYS A 236 12.02 17.94 -0.44
C LYS A 236 12.49 17.58 -1.85
N ASN A 237 13.31 16.53 -1.97
CA ASN A 237 13.83 16.08 -3.26
C ASN A 237 12.70 15.66 -4.22
N PHE A 238 11.65 15.03 -3.71
CA PHE A 238 10.46 14.69 -4.50
C PHE A 238 9.74 15.94 -5.01
N TYR A 239 9.57 16.96 -4.17
CA TYR A 239 8.96 18.22 -4.59
C TYR A 239 9.81 18.96 -5.63
N ASP A 240 11.13 19.07 -5.40
CA ASP A 240 12.01 19.89 -6.25
C ASP A 240 12.29 19.26 -7.63
N LYS A 241 12.48 17.94 -7.71
CA LYS A 241 12.85 17.28 -8.98
C LYS A 241 11.68 17.20 -9.94
N SER A 242 11.86 17.67 -11.17
CA SER A 242 10.81 17.76 -12.21
C SER A 242 10.18 16.42 -12.62
N GLU A 243 10.94 15.32 -12.59
CA GLU A 243 10.45 13.97 -12.91
C GLU A 243 9.16 13.65 -12.14
N GLY A 244 8.15 13.07 -12.79
CA GLY A 244 6.86 12.75 -12.16
C GLY A 244 6.02 13.98 -11.80
N ALA A 245 4.92 13.77 -11.09
CA ALA A 245 3.96 14.81 -10.74
C ALA A 245 3.61 14.76 -9.26
N ILE A 246 3.45 15.92 -8.63
CA ILE A 246 2.98 16.02 -7.25
C ILE A 246 1.45 16.00 -7.23
N THR A 247 0.88 15.01 -6.57
CA THR A 247 -0.58 14.81 -6.50
C THR A 247 -1.18 15.25 -5.16
N LYS A 248 -0.36 15.28 -4.09
CA LYS A 248 -0.71 15.83 -2.78
C LYS A 248 0.51 16.47 -2.15
N LEU A 249 0.33 17.60 -1.48
CA LEU A 249 1.42 18.35 -0.84
C LEU A 249 0.94 18.93 0.50
N SER A 250 1.79 18.86 1.53
CA SER A 250 1.63 19.65 2.75
C SER A 250 2.93 20.37 3.05
N PHE A 251 2.86 21.67 3.26
CA PHE A 251 4.03 22.54 3.35
C PHE A 251 3.75 23.73 4.27
N THR A 252 4.82 24.36 4.73
CA THR A 252 4.75 25.64 5.44
C THR A 252 5.29 26.77 4.59
N THR A 253 4.78 27.96 4.83
CA THR A 253 5.33 29.22 4.34
C THR A 253 5.57 30.16 5.54
N SER A 254 6.00 31.39 5.25
CA SER A 254 6.07 32.45 6.25
C SER A 254 4.72 32.80 6.89
N LYS A 255 3.59 32.45 6.26
CA LYS A 255 2.23 32.83 6.68
C LYS A 255 1.43 31.71 7.33
N GLY A 256 1.88 30.45 7.22
CA GLY A 256 1.19 29.35 7.87
C GLY A 256 1.43 27.98 7.25
N VAL A 257 0.50 27.09 7.55
CA VAL A 257 0.49 25.68 7.14
C VAL A 257 -0.54 25.49 6.04
N HIS A 258 -0.14 24.82 4.96
CA HIS A 258 -0.97 24.61 3.78
C HIS A 258 -1.07 23.14 3.42
N HIS A 259 -2.22 22.77 2.85
CA HIS A 259 -2.53 21.43 2.37
C HIS A 259 -3.17 21.52 0.99
N GLU A 260 -2.52 20.92 0.01
CA GLU A 260 -2.99 20.89 -1.37
C GLU A 260 -3.18 19.45 -1.84
N THR A 261 -4.25 19.23 -2.58
CA THR A 261 -4.51 17.99 -3.30
C THR A 261 -4.87 18.38 -4.72
N LEU A 262 -4.30 17.67 -5.69
CA LEU A 262 -4.52 17.92 -7.10
C LEU A 262 -6.03 17.82 -7.40
N LYS A 263 -6.57 18.84 -8.05
CA LYS A 263 -7.98 18.95 -8.45
C LYS A 263 -8.07 19.43 -9.89
N GLY A 264 -9.17 19.07 -10.56
CA GLY A 264 -9.46 19.53 -11.92
C GLY A 264 -8.53 18.94 -12.97
N ALA A 265 -8.22 19.73 -14.00
CA ALA A 265 -7.42 19.32 -15.15
C ALA A 265 -5.90 19.38 -14.92
N ALA A 266 -5.44 19.93 -13.80
CA ALA A 266 -4.03 20.00 -13.49
C ALA A 266 -3.45 18.59 -13.32
N THR A 267 -2.27 18.35 -13.89
CA THR A 267 -1.57 17.06 -13.81
C THR A 267 -0.50 17.02 -12.71
N ASP A 268 -0.07 18.19 -12.23
CA ASP A 268 0.95 18.37 -11.18
C ASP A 268 0.63 19.64 -10.36
N ILE A 269 0.62 19.54 -9.03
CA ILE A 269 0.39 20.66 -8.11
C ILE A 269 1.38 21.79 -8.36
N ARG A 270 2.64 21.48 -8.70
CA ARG A 270 3.70 22.49 -8.89
C ARG A 270 3.40 23.47 -10.02
N ASN A 271 2.58 23.03 -10.98
CA ASN A 271 2.20 23.80 -12.17
C ASN A 271 0.79 24.37 -12.06
N ALA A 272 0.06 24.12 -10.97
CA ALA A 272 -1.28 24.65 -10.80
C ALA A 272 -1.23 26.15 -10.49
N ASP A 273 -2.13 26.94 -11.11
CA ASP A 273 -2.17 28.40 -10.97
C ASP A 273 -2.27 28.84 -9.51
N TYR A 274 -3.06 28.11 -8.71
CA TYR A 274 -3.19 28.37 -7.27
C TYR A 274 -1.85 28.24 -6.54
N HIS A 275 -1.10 27.17 -6.84
CA HIS A 275 0.20 26.91 -6.21
C HIS A 275 1.26 27.94 -6.65
N LEU A 276 1.33 28.23 -7.95
CA LEU A 276 2.26 29.22 -8.52
C LEU A 276 1.96 30.62 -7.97
N GLY A 277 0.68 31.02 -7.93
CA GLY A 277 0.25 32.30 -7.37
C GLY A 277 0.50 32.40 -5.87
N GLY A 278 0.29 31.32 -5.11
CA GLY A 278 0.62 31.24 -3.68
C GLY A 278 2.11 31.38 -3.42
N LYS A 279 2.94 30.62 -4.14
CA LYS A 279 4.40 30.65 -4.04
C LYS A 279 4.97 32.04 -4.38
N ALA A 280 4.45 32.70 -5.41
CA ALA A 280 4.85 34.06 -5.78
C ALA A 280 4.56 35.10 -4.66
N LYS A 281 3.50 34.89 -3.86
CA LYS A 281 3.08 35.79 -2.77
C LYS A 281 3.73 35.47 -1.43
N GLU A 282 4.05 34.22 -1.15
CA GLU A 282 4.49 33.75 0.18
C GLU A 282 5.98 33.39 0.26
N GLY A 283 6.65 33.31 -0.90
CA GLY A 283 8.08 33.05 -1.01
C GLY A 283 8.43 31.56 -0.96
N SER A 284 9.47 31.21 -0.20
CA SER A 284 9.92 29.82 -0.08
C SER A 284 8.89 28.95 0.62
N ILE A 285 8.66 27.75 0.09
CA ILE A 285 7.86 26.73 0.75
C ILE A 285 8.75 25.63 1.30
N SER A 286 8.33 25.05 2.42
CA SER A 286 9.02 23.93 3.06
C SER A 286 8.08 22.74 3.18
N PRO A 287 8.17 21.77 2.25
CA PRO A 287 7.30 20.61 2.27
C PRO A 287 7.64 19.66 3.43
N TYR A 288 6.61 19.11 4.06
CA TYR A 288 6.74 18.10 5.12
C TYR A 288 5.86 16.86 4.88
N ARG A 289 5.03 16.88 3.83
CA ARG A 289 4.40 15.70 3.23
C ARG A 289 4.30 15.87 1.72
N VAL A 290 4.55 14.81 0.98
CA VAL A 290 4.46 14.79 -0.48
C VAL A 290 3.95 13.44 -0.96
N THR A 291 3.00 13.46 -1.88
CA THR A 291 2.67 12.31 -2.72
C THR A 291 3.15 12.62 -4.13
N LYS A 292 4.00 11.73 -4.67
CA LYS A 292 4.55 11.85 -6.01
C LYS A 292 4.13 10.66 -6.84
N LYS A 293 3.60 10.94 -8.03
CA LYS A 293 3.22 9.97 -9.05
C LYS A 293 4.27 9.98 -10.15
N PHE A 294 4.87 8.83 -10.41
CA PHE A 294 5.84 8.67 -11.48
C PHE A 294 5.16 8.07 -12.70
N THR A 295 5.78 8.23 -13.87
CA THR A 295 5.37 7.52 -15.10
C THR A 295 6.46 6.50 -15.37
N PHE A 296 6.14 5.21 -15.18
CA PHE A 296 7.07 4.13 -15.51
C PHE A 296 6.88 3.72 -16.97
N ASP A 297 5.61 3.52 -17.38
CA ASP A 297 5.21 3.31 -18.77
C ASP A 297 3.80 3.90 -19.01
N ALA A 298 3.20 3.63 -20.17
CA ALA A 298 1.88 4.17 -20.54
C ALA A 298 0.75 3.73 -19.58
N ASN A 299 0.88 2.54 -18.99
CA ASN A 299 -0.13 1.87 -18.17
C ASN A 299 0.24 1.83 -16.69
N SER A 300 1.51 2.08 -16.32
CA SER A 300 2.01 2.01 -14.95
C SER A 300 2.43 3.39 -14.44
N LYS A 301 1.75 3.84 -13.38
CA LYS A 301 1.96 5.15 -12.75
C LYS A 301 2.19 5.02 -11.24
N PRO A 302 3.29 4.37 -10.82
CA PRO A 302 3.54 4.08 -9.42
C PRO A 302 3.66 5.37 -8.61
N GLN A 303 3.12 5.34 -7.40
CA GLN A 303 3.10 6.47 -6.48
C GLN A 303 3.84 6.15 -5.19
N ALA A 304 4.43 7.18 -4.62
CA ALA A 304 5.01 7.14 -3.28
C ALA A 304 4.53 8.35 -2.47
N PHE A 305 4.14 8.09 -1.23
CA PHE A 305 3.85 9.08 -0.20
C PHE A 305 4.92 9.04 0.88
N LEU A 306 5.44 10.23 1.18
CA LEU A 306 6.43 10.48 2.22
C LEU A 306 5.92 11.64 3.07
N GLY A 307 6.07 11.54 4.39
CA GLY A 307 5.77 12.70 5.22
C GLY A 307 5.67 12.43 6.70
N VAL A 308 5.80 13.51 7.47
CA VAL A 308 5.70 13.51 8.92
C VAL A 308 4.49 14.31 9.39
N ARG A 309 4.12 14.21 10.66
CA ARG A 309 3.13 15.12 11.26
C ARG A 309 3.74 16.52 11.42
N TYR A 310 2.92 17.56 11.31
CA TYR A 310 3.37 18.95 11.45
C TYR A 310 4.11 19.17 12.78
N GLN A 311 3.61 18.60 13.89
CA GLN A 311 4.25 18.73 15.19
C GLN A 311 5.66 18.13 15.22
N TYR A 312 5.93 17.06 14.46
CA TYR A 312 7.27 16.49 14.34
C TYR A 312 8.15 17.35 13.43
N TYR A 313 7.61 17.81 12.30
CA TYR A 313 8.29 18.73 11.40
C TYR A 313 8.75 20.02 12.12
N ALA A 314 7.85 20.66 12.88
CA ALA A 314 8.08 21.94 13.53
C ALA A 314 9.07 21.90 14.71
N LYS A 315 9.37 20.72 15.27
CA LYS A 315 10.40 20.59 16.32
C LYS A 315 11.78 21.00 15.77
N ALA A 316 12.66 21.54 16.59
CA ALA A 316 14.07 21.71 16.18
C ALA A 316 14.79 20.35 16.10
N GLY A 317 15.97 20.33 15.48
CA GLY A 317 16.88 19.18 15.47
C GLY A 317 16.79 18.28 14.24
N SER A 318 17.63 17.25 14.23
CA SER A 318 17.69 16.27 13.14
C SER A 318 16.37 15.54 12.99
N LYS A 319 16.04 15.22 11.74
CA LYS A 319 14.77 14.63 11.34
C LYS A 319 14.99 13.27 10.75
N PHE A 320 14.06 12.37 11.06
CA PHE A 320 14.10 10.99 10.64
C PHE A 320 12.72 10.54 10.18
N LEU A 321 12.69 9.90 9.02
CA LEU A 321 11.50 9.24 8.47
C LEU A 321 11.92 7.87 7.96
N ALA A 322 11.54 6.81 8.67
CA ALA A 322 11.86 5.43 8.27
C ALA A 322 10.94 4.88 7.16
N THR A 323 9.75 5.46 7.01
CA THR A 323 8.67 4.85 6.25
C THR A 323 8.30 5.64 5.00
N ALA A 324 7.98 4.90 3.94
CA ALA A 324 7.26 5.41 2.77
C ALA A 324 6.02 4.54 2.53
N ARG A 325 4.95 5.13 2.02
CA ARG A 325 3.83 4.36 1.46
C ARG A 325 3.98 4.33 -0.05
N ILE A 326 3.95 3.15 -0.65
CA ILE A 326 3.97 2.95 -2.10
C ILE A 326 2.63 2.36 -2.56
N PHE A 327 2.11 2.81 -3.71
CA PHE A 327 0.81 2.38 -4.23
C PHE A 327 0.68 2.66 -5.72
N ASP A 328 -0.37 2.12 -6.34
CA ASP A 328 -0.59 2.00 -7.79
C ASP A 328 0.55 1.24 -8.49
N ILE A 329 0.96 0.11 -7.89
CA ILE A 329 2.04 -0.76 -8.36
C ILE A 329 1.48 -2.16 -8.58
N TYR A 330 1.60 -2.66 -9.81
CA TYR A 330 0.96 -3.91 -10.22
C TYR A 330 1.92 -4.92 -10.87
N ASN A 331 3.22 -4.66 -10.82
CA ASN A 331 4.23 -5.61 -11.28
C ASN A 331 5.57 -5.33 -10.61
N TYR A 332 6.44 -6.32 -10.71
CA TYR A 332 7.79 -6.29 -10.15
C TYR A 332 8.66 -5.13 -10.67
N GLN A 333 8.61 -4.86 -11.98
CA GLN A 333 9.44 -3.80 -12.58
C GLN A 333 9.06 -2.42 -12.04
N SER A 334 7.75 -2.17 -11.88
CA SER A 334 7.24 -0.93 -11.27
C SER A 334 7.56 -0.85 -9.78
N TYR A 335 7.58 -1.99 -9.09
CA TYR A 335 8.02 -2.09 -7.69
C TYR A 335 9.50 -1.72 -7.54
N LEU A 336 10.39 -2.34 -8.31
CA LEU A 336 11.81 -1.98 -8.30
C LEU A 336 12.05 -0.52 -8.66
N PHE A 337 11.34 -0.05 -9.68
CA PHE A 337 11.42 1.34 -10.11
C PHE A 337 11.09 2.30 -8.95
N ILE A 338 10.00 2.07 -8.20
CA ILE A 338 9.64 2.99 -7.11
C ILE A 338 10.63 2.91 -5.93
N ILE A 339 11.16 1.73 -5.62
CA ILE A 339 12.17 1.56 -4.58
C ILE A 339 13.45 2.30 -4.97
N LYS A 340 13.92 2.12 -6.20
CA LYS A 340 15.06 2.86 -6.76
C LYS A 340 14.83 4.37 -6.69
N LYS A 341 13.63 4.85 -7.04
CA LYS A 341 13.29 6.28 -6.96
C LYS A 341 13.33 6.81 -5.53
N LEU A 342 12.96 6.03 -4.52
CA LEU A 342 13.13 6.44 -3.12
C LEU A 342 14.63 6.57 -2.79
N LEU A 343 15.43 5.58 -3.15
CA LEU A 343 16.87 5.53 -2.84
C LEU A 343 17.69 6.60 -3.58
N GLU A 344 17.32 6.98 -4.81
CA GLU A 344 17.94 8.09 -5.56
C GLU A 344 17.68 9.49 -4.97
N ASN A 345 16.83 9.57 -3.94
CA ASN A 345 16.34 10.82 -3.38
C ASN A 345 16.58 10.95 -1.88
N ILE A 346 17.36 10.06 -1.26
CA ILE A 346 17.75 10.13 0.16
C ILE A 346 18.68 11.31 0.48
#